data_AF-A0A914QHX3-F1
#
_entry.id   AF-A0A914QHX3-F1
#
_cell.length_a   1.000
_cell.length_b   1.000
_cell.length_c   1.000
_cell.angle_alpha   90.00
_cell.angle_beta   90.00
_cell.angle_gamma   90.00
#
_symmetry.space_group_name_H-M   'P 1'
#
loop_
_entity.id
_entity.type
_entity.pdbx_description
1 polymer ?
#
loop_
_entity_poly.entity_id
_entity_poly.type
_entity_poly.pdbx_seq_one_letter_code
_entity_poly.pdbx_strand_id
1 'polypeptide(L)'
;MAASKFLSFLILASIISFTVAVLCRTGVDTVEGPTVDCLSNQCLNTTSPESTVYSCDYSKVCDMIRLKDECIREGDKIICCCYSDKCNFGSPFNSAYLYSSMIQIRSLDAHIHPLY
;
A
#
# COMPACT_ATOMS: atom_id res chain seq x y z
N MET A 1 -10.54 33.51 -57.62
CA MET A 1 -9.18 32.94 -57.60
C MET A 1 -8.51 33.35 -56.31
N ALA A 2 -7.76 32.42 -55.69
CA ALA A 2 -6.93 32.54 -54.48
C ALA A 2 -7.71 32.75 -53.15
N ALA A 3 -7.96 31.71 -52.35
CA ALA A 3 -7.02 30.99 -51.47
C ALA A 3 -6.59 31.82 -50.24
N SER A 4 -7.19 31.52 -49.08
CA SER A 4 -6.44 31.48 -47.83
C SER A 4 -7.20 30.64 -46.80
N LYS A 5 -6.94 29.33 -46.86
CA LYS A 5 -7.13 28.40 -45.75
C LYS A 5 -5.97 28.62 -44.79
N PHE A 6 -6.10 29.41 -43.73
CA PHE A 6 -5.05 29.47 -42.71
C PHE A 6 -5.65 29.49 -41.30
N LEU A 7 -5.49 28.34 -40.62
CA LEU A 7 -5.57 28.06 -39.18
C LEU A 7 -6.98 28.13 -38.57
N SER A 8 -7.67 27.03 -38.24
CA SER A 8 -7.19 25.76 -37.66
C SER A 8 -6.11 25.96 -36.59
N PHE A 9 -6.31 26.89 -35.66
CA PHE A 9 -5.73 26.75 -34.33
C PHE A 9 -6.58 25.78 -33.52
N LEU A 10 -6.32 24.49 -33.76
CA LEU A 10 -6.49 23.44 -32.77
C LEU A 10 -5.66 23.85 -31.55
N ILE A 11 -6.27 24.59 -30.62
CA ILE A 11 -5.82 24.55 -29.23
C ILE A 11 -6.19 23.15 -28.76
N LEU A 12 -5.27 22.21 -29.01
CA LEU A 12 -5.14 20.98 -28.26
C LEU A 12 -5.10 21.42 -26.80
N ALA A 13 -6.26 21.40 -26.14
CA ALA A 13 -6.34 21.36 -24.71
C ALA A 13 -5.57 20.10 -24.31
N SER A 14 -4.30 20.28 -23.97
CA SER A 14 -3.51 19.28 -23.29
C SER A 14 -4.24 19.02 -21.98
N ILE A 15 -5.14 18.05 -21.99
CA ILE A 15 -5.72 17.48 -20.78
C ILE A 15 -4.55 16.75 -20.13
N ILE A 16 -3.71 17.49 -19.41
CA ILE A 16 -2.71 16.91 -18.53
C ILE A 16 -3.56 16.27 -17.44
N SER A 17 -3.83 14.97 -17.59
CA SER A 17 -4.37 14.16 -16.51
C SER A 17 -3.34 14.20 -15.40
N PHE A 18 -3.54 15.06 -14.41
CA PHE A 18 -2.79 15.04 -13.17
C PHE A 18 -3.18 13.75 -12.45
N THR A 19 -2.54 12.64 -12.81
CA THR A 19 -2.59 11.43 -12.00
C THR A 19 -1.81 11.77 -10.73
N VAL A 20 -2.53 11.95 -9.63
CA VAL A 20 -1.94 12.22 -8.31
C VAL A 20 -1.36 10.92 -7.80
N ALA A 21 -0.16 10.61 -8.30
CA ALA A 21 0.69 9.55 -7.81
C ALA A 21 0.88 9.66 -6.30
N VAL A 22 0.77 8.53 -5.60
CA VAL A 22 1.12 8.44 -4.16
C VAL A 22 2.42 7.68 -4.01
N LEU A 23 3.30 8.13 -3.12
CA LEU A 23 4.53 7.43 -2.81
C LEU A 23 4.26 6.35 -1.75
N CYS A 24 4.41 5.07 -2.05
CA CYS A 24 4.23 4.00 -1.06
C CYS A 24 5.54 3.35 -0.67
N ARG A 25 5.62 2.86 0.58
CA ARG A 25 6.71 1.98 0.99
C ARG A 25 6.50 0.61 0.38
N THR A 26 7.58 -0.02 -0.06
CA THR A 26 7.62 -1.43 -0.40
C THR A 26 8.48 -2.20 0.59
N GLY A 27 8.26 -3.51 0.72
CA GLY A 27 9.09 -4.35 1.57
C GLY A 27 8.29 -5.38 2.35
N VAL A 28 8.99 -6.13 3.18
CA VAL A 28 8.44 -7.19 4.03
C VAL A 28 9.00 -7.02 5.43
N ASP A 29 8.12 -7.02 6.43
CA ASP A 29 8.44 -6.85 7.85
C ASP A 29 9.32 -5.62 8.12
N THR A 30 10.50 -5.86 8.69
CA THR A 30 11.52 -4.86 8.98
C THR A 30 12.46 -4.62 7.80
N VAL A 31 12.37 -5.45 6.75
CA VAL A 31 13.19 -5.30 5.54
C VAL A 31 12.59 -4.20 4.68
N GLU A 32 13.22 -3.04 4.74
CA GLU A 32 12.79 -1.87 3.98
C GLU A 32 13.12 -2.07 2.49
N GLY A 33 12.10 -1.93 1.64
CA GLY A 33 12.27 -1.73 0.22
C GLY A 33 12.26 -0.24 -0.14
N PRO A 34 12.47 0.10 -1.43
CA PRO A 34 12.38 1.47 -1.89
C PRO A 34 10.97 2.04 -1.69
N THR A 35 10.89 3.36 -1.54
CA THR A 35 9.64 4.08 -1.77
C THR A 35 9.42 4.18 -3.28
N VAL A 36 8.23 3.81 -3.76
CA VAL A 36 7.89 3.84 -5.18
C VAL A 36 6.67 4.71 -5.43
N ASP A 37 6.63 5.32 -6.60
CA ASP A 37 5.48 6.07 -7.09
C ASP A 37 4.41 5.09 -7.59
N CYS A 38 3.24 5.13 -6.97
CA CYS A 38 2.11 4.26 -7.27
C CYS A 38 1.04 5.04 -8.05
N LEU A 39 0.92 4.74 -9.34
CA LEU A 39 -0.15 5.22 -10.22
C LEU A 39 -1.56 4.75 -9.80
N SER A 40 -1.64 3.77 -8.89
CA SER A 40 -2.90 3.33 -8.27
C SER A 40 -3.48 4.38 -7.31
N ASN A 41 -2.70 5.42 -6.97
CA ASN A 41 -3.02 6.45 -5.99
C ASN A 41 -3.31 5.89 -4.59
N GLN A 42 -2.95 4.63 -4.31
CA GLN A 42 -3.25 3.98 -3.04
C GLN A 42 -2.14 3.01 -2.62
N CYS A 43 -1.81 3.05 -1.33
CA CYS A 43 -0.88 2.14 -0.67
C CYS A 43 -1.63 1.02 0.04
N LEU A 44 -1.00 -0.15 0.05
CA LEU A 44 -1.47 -1.37 0.70
C LEU A 44 -0.46 -1.82 1.76
N ASN A 45 -0.98 -2.24 2.89
CA ASN A 45 -0.26 -3.02 3.89
C ASN A 45 -1.11 -4.26 4.23
N THR A 46 -0.50 -5.44 4.16
CA THR A 46 -1.13 -6.68 4.63
C THR A 46 -0.27 -7.31 5.72
N THR A 47 -0.78 -7.38 6.94
CA THR A 47 -0.13 -8.08 8.06
C THR A 47 -0.78 -9.43 8.29
N SER A 48 0.04 -10.44 8.49
CA SER A 48 -0.33 -11.79 8.91
C SER A 48 0.50 -12.18 10.14
N PRO A 49 0.24 -13.35 10.76
CA PRO A 49 1.09 -13.85 11.83
C PRO A 49 2.54 -14.09 11.43
N GLU A 50 2.78 -14.36 10.14
CA GLU A 50 4.10 -14.73 9.61
C GLU A 50 4.88 -13.52 9.11
N SER A 51 4.20 -12.54 8.53
CA SER A 51 4.85 -11.37 7.93
C SER A 51 3.89 -10.21 7.67
N THR A 52 4.45 -9.02 7.50
CA THR A 52 3.79 -7.81 7.01
C THR A 52 4.34 -7.39 5.66
N VAL A 53 3.50 -7.24 4.65
CA VAL A 53 3.89 -6.82 3.31
C VAL A 53 3.41 -5.40 3.03
N TYR A 54 4.33 -4.56 2.57
CA TYR A 54 4.09 -3.18 2.15
C TYR A 54 4.18 -3.09 0.63
N SER A 55 3.18 -2.52 -0.04
CA SER A 55 3.19 -2.37 -1.51
C SER A 55 2.23 -1.29 -1.99
N CYS A 56 2.27 -0.97 -3.29
CA CYS A 56 1.16 -0.29 -3.95
C CYS A 56 -0.02 -1.24 -4.10
N ASP A 57 -1.25 -0.73 -4.10
CA ASP A 57 -2.43 -1.54 -4.42
C ASP A 57 -2.62 -1.74 -5.94
N TYR A 58 -1.67 -2.42 -6.60
CA TYR A 58 -1.78 -2.69 -8.04
C TYR A 58 -2.97 -3.60 -8.39
N SER A 59 -3.34 -4.49 -7.48
CA SER A 59 -4.44 -5.44 -7.67
C SER A 59 -5.80 -4.83 -7.34
N LYS A 60 -5.86 -3.56 -6.93
CA LYS A 60 -7.07 -2.86 -6.52
C LYS A 60 -7.83 -3.59 -5.41
N VAL A 61 -7.11 -4.26 -4.51
CA VAL A 61 -7.67 -4.96 -3.36
C VAL A 61 -8.51 -4.01 -2.54
N CYS A 62 -7.98 -2.83 -2.23
CA CYS A 62 -8.65 -1.82 -1.43
C CYS A 62 -9.98 -1.38 -2.05
N ASP A 63 -10.04 -1.21 -3.37
CA ASP A 63 -11.29 -0.92 -4.09
C ASP A 63 -12.27 -2.10 -4.04
N MET A 64 -11.78 -3.33 -4.22
CA MET A 64 -12.61 -4.55 -4.18
C MET A 64 -13.29 -4.73 -2.82
N ILE A 65 -12.57 -4.47 -1.73
CA ILE A 65 -13.11 -4.55 -0.36
C ILE A 65 -13.70 -3.23 0.14
N ARG A 66 -13.75 -2.20 -0.72
CA ARG A 66 -14.27 -0.86 -0.42
C ARG A 66 -13.63 -0.20 0.81
N LEU A 67 -12.34 -0.43 1.02
CA LEU A 67 -11.58 0.07 2.16
C LEU A 67 -10.83 1.35 1.78
N LYS A 68 -10.99 2.41 2.57
CA LYS A 68 -10.37 3.72 2.32
C LYS A 68 -9.84 4.34 3.60
N ASP A 69 -8.53 4.58 3.66
CA ASP A 69 -7.85 5.11 4.87
C ASP A 69 -8.21 4.32 6.15
N GLU A 70 -8.43 3.01 5.99
CA GLU A 70 -8.93 2.13 7.03
C GLU A 70 -8.22 0.77 6.96
N CYS A 71 -8.41 -0.02 8.01
CA CYS A 71 -7.94 -1.39 8.11
C CYS A 71 -9.11 -2.33 8.39
N ILE A 72 -9.10 -3.50 7.77
CA ILE A 72 -10.03 -4.60 8.06
C ILE A 72 -9.26 -5.84 8.50
N ARG A 73 -9.90 -6.67 9.32
CA ARG A 73 -9.41 -7.98 9.69
C ARG A 73 -10.12 -9.05 8.87
N GLU A 74 -9.36 -9.86 8.16
CA GLU A 74 -9.84 -11.00 7.39
C GLU A 74 -9.16 -12.27 7.89
N GLY A 75 -9.85 -13.01 8.76
CA GLY A 75 -9.26 -14.17 9.45
C GLY A 75 -8.13 -13.75 10.39
N ASP A 76 -6.93 -14.27 10.12
CA ASP A 76 -5.68 -13.95 10.82
C ASP A 76 -4.91 -12.78 10.19
N LYS A 77 -5.40 -12.25 9.07
CA LYS A 77 -4.77 -11.15 8.33
C LYS A 77 -5.43 -9.82 8.66
N ILE A 78 -4.64 -8.76 8.62
CA ILE A 78 -5.07 -7.37 8.67
C ILE A 78 -4.68 -6.73 7.35
N ILE A 79 -5.65 -6.17 6.64
CA ILE A 79 -5.47 -5.48 5.37
C ILE A 79 -5.75 -4.01 5.62
N CYS A 80 -4.80 -3.16 5.28
CA CYS A 80 -4.85 -1.72 5.49
C CYS A 80 -4.60 -0.98 4.18
N CYS A 81 -5.40 0.06 3.95
CA CYS A 81 -5.43 0.81 2.70
C CYS A 81 -5.39 2.30 2.98
N CYS A 82 -4.57 3.06 2.25
CA CYS A 82 -4.44 4.50 2.50
C CYS A 82 -3.93 5.31 1.29
N TYR A 83 -4.19 6.62 1.29
CA TYR A 83 -4.00 7.50 0.11
C TYR A 83 -2.92 8.59 0.29
N SER A 84 -2.15 8.58 1.38
CA SER A 84 -1.09 9.57 1.64
C SER A 84 0.32 9.00 1.47
N ASP A 85 1.29 9.87 1.23
CA ASP A 85 2.68 9.44 1.02
C ASP A 85 3.20 8.65 2.23
N LYS A 86 3.68 7.44 1.95
CA LYS A 86 4.27 6.47 2.87
C LYS A 86 3.34 6.08 4.01
N CYS A 87 2.02 6.23 3.81
CA CYS A 87 1.01 5.96 4.82
C CYS A 87 0.91 4.49 5.22
N ASN A 88 1.34 3.58 4.33
CA ASN A 88 1.27 2.15 4.58
C ASN A 88 2.29 1.68 5.63
N PHE A 89 3.12 2.57 6.18
CA PHE A 89 4.14 2.27 7.18
C PHE A 89 4.07 3.23 8.38
N GLY A 90 4.11 2.69 9.60
CA GLY A 90 3.98 3.49 10.83
C GLY A 90 2.58 3.45 11.45
N SER A 91 2.42 4.00 12.67
CA SER A 91 1.11 4.14 13.31
C SER A 91 0.29 5.25 12.64
N PRO A 92 -1.04 5.09 12.47
CA PRO A 92 -1.93 4.13 13.17
C PRO A 92 -2.13 2.78 12.47
N PHE A 93 -1.53 2.55 11.30
CA PHE A 93 -1.60 1.28 10.56
C PHE A 93 -0.83 0.13 11.24
N ASN A 94 0.01 0.48 12.20
CA ASN A 94 0.75 -0.44 13.07
C ASN A 94 -0.05 -1.03 14.25
N SER A 95 -1.39 -0.94 14.29
CA SER A 95 -2.16 -1.80 15.21
C SER A 95 -1.91 -3.30 14.96
N ALA A 96 -1.38 -3.65 13.78
CA ALA A 96 -0.89 -4.98 13.46
C ALA A 96 0.50 -5.31 14.08
N TYR A 97 1.34 -4.31 14.39
CA TYR A 97 2.60 -4.52 15.12
C TYR A 97 2.38 -4.95 16.57
N LEU A 98 1.28 -4.54 17.20
CA LEU A 98 0.90 -5.07 18.51
C LEU A 98 0.57 -6.57 18.43
N TYR A 99 0.15 -7.09 17.27
CA TYR A 99 -0.01 -8.53 17.04
C TYR A 99 1.32 -9.24 16.78
N SER A 100 2.19 -8.67 15.95
CA SER A 100 3.50 -9.27 15.64
C SER A 100 4.44 -9.31 16.86
N SER A 101 4.37 -8.32 17.75
CA SER A 101 5.10 -8.33 19.03
C SER A 101 4.51 -9.30 20.06
N MET A 102 3.22 -9.64 19.98
CA MET A 102 2.65 -10.76 20.76
C MET A 102 3.03 -12.14 20.19
N ILE A 103 3.29 -12.26 18.89
CA ILE A 103 3.73 -13.51 18.26
C ILE A 103 5.23 -13.76 18.46
N GLN A 104 6.07 -12.72 18.46
CA GLN A 104 7.47 -12.88 18.86
C GLN A 104 7.63 -13.34 20.32
N ILE A 105 6.65 -13.06 21.20
CA ILE A 105 6.64 -13.64 22.56
C ILE A 105 6.26 -15.13 22.52
N ARG A 106 5.38 -15.56 21.60
CA ARG A 106 5.04 -17.00 21.45
C ARG A 106 6.11 -17.82 20.72
N SER A 107 6.96 -17.20 19.90
CA SER A 107 8.05 -17.90 19.19
C SER A 107 9.34 -18.06 20.01
N LEU A 108 9.38 -17.57 21.25
CA LEU A 108 10.49 -17.83 22.19
C LEU A 108 10.21 -18.97 23.18
N ASP A 109 8.98 -19.52 23.21
CA ASP A 109 8.59 -20.63 24.09
C ASP A 109 8.51 -22.02 23.40
N ALA A 110 9.02 -22.15 22.17
CA ALA A 110 8.96 -23.41 21.41
C ALA A 110 10.27 -24.25 21.43
N HIS A 111 11.26 -23.89 22.26
CA HIS A 111 12.54 -24.61 22.30
C HIS A 111 13.10 -24.87 23.70
N ILE A 112 12.32 -25.49 24.61
CA ILE A 112 12.89 -26.36 25.65
C ILE A 112 11.98 -27.58 25.83
N HIS A 113 12.26 -28.65 25.08
CA HIS A 113 11.84 -29.99 25.47
C HIS A 113 12.65 -30.41 26.71
N PRO A 114 12.02 -30.95 27.78
CA PRO A 114 12.74 -31.53 28.89
C PRO A 114 13.26 -32.91 28.48
N LEU A 115 14.58 -33.09 28.46
CA LEU A 115 15.17 -34.43 28.47
C LEU A 115 15.26 -34.89 29.93
N TYR A 116 14.39 -35.85 30.27
CA TYR A 116 14.65 -36.85 31.31
C TYR A 116 15.54 -37.94 30.73
#